data_AF-H3NCC0-F1
#
_entry.id   AF-H3NCC0-F1
#
_cell.length_a   1.000
_cell.length_b   1.000
_cell.length_c   1.000
_cell.angle_alpha   90.00
_cell.angle_beta   90.00
_cell.angle_gamma   90.00
#
_symmetry.space_group_name_H-M   'P 1'
#
loop_
_entity.id
_entity.type
_entity.pdbx_description
1 polymer ?
#
loop_
_entity_poly.entity_id
_entity_poly.type
_entity_poly.pdbx_seq_one_letter_code
_entity_poly.pdbx_strand_id
1 'polypeptide(L)'
;MSKIQVGKYTLSSSDQVVAFYDEKQSRITYLTEIYDEVYLVIECAQDELIFYPRYNVQIEQLDEHHFYIDVASNPDVPPSLNWLK
;
A
#
# COMPACT_ATOMS: atom_id res chain seq x y z
N MET A 1 -9.62 -7.92 -6.57
CA MET A 1 -9.09 -6.70 -5.94
C MET A 1 -9.28 -6.81 -4.44
N SER A 2 -8.25 -6.57 -3.66
CA SER A 2 -8.32 -6.59 -2.20
C SER A 2 -8.51 -5.18 -1.64
N LYS A 3 -9.18 -5.06 -0.48
CA LYS A 3 -9.46 -3.79 0.19
C LYS A 3 -9.25 -3.93 1.69
N ILE A 4 -8.52 -2.99 2.28
CA ILE A 4 -8.33 -2.84 3.73
C ILE A 4 -8.90 -1.49 4.15
N GLN A 5 -9.63 -1.47 5.26
CA GLN A 5 -10.16 -0.25 5.85
C GLN A 5 -9.57 -0.07 7.25
N VAL A 6 -8.96 1.09 7.50
CA VAL A 6 -8.37 1.46 8.80
C VAL A 6 -8.83 2.86 9.16
N GLY A 7 -9.71 2.96 10.16
CA GLY A 7 -10.35 4.21 10.54
C GLY A 7 -11.09 4.83 9.35
N LYS A 8 -10.73 6.07 9.01
CA LYS A 8 -11.28 6.81 7.86
C LYS A 8 -10.66 6.39 6.52
N TYR A 9 -9.51 5.70 6.54
CA TYR A 9 -8.77 5.37 5.34
C TYR A 9 -9.25 4.07 4.69
N THR A 10 -9.27 4.07 3.37
CA THR A 10 -9.48 2.90 2.53
C THR A 10 -8.28 2.70 1.62
N LEU A 11 -7.69 1.50 1.69
CA LEU A 11 -6.57 1.09 0.86
C LEU A 11 -7.03 -0.06 -0.03
N SER A 12 -7.08 0.18 -1.34
CA SER A 12 -7.42 -0.83 -2.34
C SER A 12 -6.13 -1.28 -3.04
N SER A 13 -6.07 -2.53 -3.48
CA SER A 13 -4.91 -2.99 -4.25
C SER A 13 -5.24 -3.93 -5.40
N SER A 14 -4.33 -3.97 -6.37
CA SER A 14 -4.41 -4.86 -7.52
C SER A 14 -4.38 -6.34 -7.11
N ASP A 15 -4.73 -7.22 -8.04
CA ASP A 15 -4.77 -8.67 -7.77
C ASP A 15 -3.37 -9.28 -7.59
N GLN A 16 -2.31 -8.53 -7.89
CA GLN A 16 -0.93 -8.99 -7.77
C GLN A 16 -0.36 -8.78 -6.36
N VAL A 17 -1.12 -8.11 -5.49
CA VAL A 17 -0.69 -7.73 -4.15
C VAL A 17 -1.62 -8.31 -3.10
N VAL A 18 -1.03 -9.01 -2.14
CA VAL A 18 -1.71 -9.53 -0.95
C VAL A 18 -1.41 -8.61 0.21
N ALA A 19 -2.44 -8.22 0.94
CA ALA A 19 -2.34 -7.27 2.03
C ALA A 19 -2.80 -7.88 3.35
N PHE A 20 -2.07 -7.62 4.43
CA PHE A 20 -2.36 -8.10 5.78
C PHE A 20 -2.32 -6.92 6.76
N TYR A 21 -3.34 -6.82 7.62
CA TYR A 21 -3.38 -5.82 8.68
C TYR A 21 -3.14 -6.48 10.05
N ASP A 22 -2.08 -6.07 10.74
CA ASP A 22 -1.80 -6.40 12.14
C ASP A 22 -2.30 -5.26 13.04
N GLU A 23 -3.46 -5.47 13.64
CA GLU A 23 -4.09 -4.52 14.58
C GLU A 23 -3.23 -4.27 15.82
N LYS A 24 -2.48 -5.27 16.31
CA LYS A 24 -1.67 -5.13 17.53
C LYS A 24 -0.50 -4.19 17.31
N GLN A 25 0.06 -4.21 16.11
CA GLN A 25 1.15 -3.32 15.69
C GLN A 25 0.65 -2.07 14.96
N SER A 26 -0.66 -1.96 14.70
CA SER A 26 -1.26 -0.92 13.86
C SER A 26 -0.52 -0.77 12.53
N ARG A 27 -0.29 -1.90 11.84
CA ARG A 27 0.57 -1.97 10.65
C ARG A 27 -0.05 -2.79 9.54
N ILE A 28 0.02 -2.30 8.31
CA ILE A 28 -0.40 -3.01 7.11
C ILE A 28 0.84 -3.42 6.33
N THR A 29 0.90 -4.68 5.90
CA THR A 29 1.99 -5.23 5.09
C THR A 29 1.43 -5.69 3.75
N TYR A 30 2.05 -5.24 2.67
CA TYR A 30 1.75 -5.66 1.30
C TYR A 30 2.89 -6.53 0.76
N LEU A 31 2.53 -7.73 0.33
CA LEU A 31 3.39 -8.72 -0.31
C LEU A 31 2.97 -8.90 -1.76
N THR A 32 3.90 -9.25 -2.65
CA THR A 32 3.55 -9.67 -4.01
C THR A 32 3.51 -11.18 -4.11
N GLU A 33 2.56 -11.71 -4.86
CA GLU A 33 2.51 -13.15 -5.15
C GLU A 33 3.69 -13.61 -6.03
N ILE A 34 4.30 -12.67 -6.77
CA ILE A 34 5.32 -12.96 -7.78
C ILE A 34 6.69 -13.22 -7.12
N TYR A 35 7.01 -12.52 -6.03
CA TYR A 35 8.36 -12.50 -5.47
C TYR A 35 8.46 -12.95 -4.01
N ASP A 36 7.34 -13.29 -3.34
CA ASP A 36 7.29 -13.64 -1.91
C ASP A 36 8.06 -12.65 -1.01
N GLU A 37 7.98 -11.37 -1.37
CA GLU A 37 8.75 -10.29 -0.76
C GLU A 37 7.85 -9.13 -0.31
N VAL A 38 8.29 -8.39 0.71
CA VAL A 38 7.59 -7.22 1.27
C VAL A 38 7.86 -5.99 0.41
N TYR A 39 6.81 -5.47 -0.21
CA TYR A 39 6.90 -4.33 -1.14
C TYR A 39 6.43 -3.02 -0.52
N LEU A 40 5.56 -3.09 0.49
CA LEU A 40 5.12 -1.90 1.21
C LEU A 40 4.72 -2.26 2.64
N VAL A 41 5.16 -1.42 3.56
CA VAL A 41 4.66 -1.38 4.94
C VAL A 41 4.00 -0.04 5.16
N ILE A 42 2.82 -0.04 5.79
CA ILE A 42 2.11 1.18 6.19
C ILE A 42 1.92 1.14 7.70
N GLU A 43 2.45 2.12 8.41
CA GLU A 43 2.16 2.31 9.84
C GLU A 43 0.96 3.24 10.00
N CYS A 44 0.01 2.83 10.84
CA CYS A 44 -1.20 3.57 11.15
C CYS A 44 -1.00 4.23 12.51
N ALA A 45 -0.76 5.54 12.55
CA ALA A 45 -0.47 6.27 13.78
C ALA A 45 -1.35 7.51 13.87
N GLN A 46 -2.13 7.64 14.96
CA GLN A 46 -2.85 8.86 15.33
C GLN A 46 -3.51 9.61 14.15
N ASP A 47 -4.38 8.91 13.43
CA ASP A 47 -5.11 9.42 12.25
C ASP A 47 -4.26 9.69 10.99
N GLU A 48 -3.03 9.23 10.94
CA GLU A 48 -2.14 9.31 9.78
C GLU A 48 -1.72 7.93 9.27
N LEU A 49 -1.39 7.87 7.98
CA LEU A 49 -0.75 6.71 7.35
C LEU A 49 0.68 7.08 6.96
N ILE A 50 1.64 6.30 7.44
CA ILE A 50 3.06 6.48 7.12
C ILE A 50 3.46 5.34 6.18
N PHE A 51 3.77 5.69 4.93
CA PHE A 51 4.07 4.74 3.87
C PHE A 51 5.59 4.50 3.77
N TYR A 52 6.00 3.23 3.83
CA TYR A 52 7.37 2.78 3.65
C TYR A 52 7.46 1.90 2.39
N PRO A 53 7.42 2.51 1.19
CA PRO A 53 7.47 1.77 -0.06
C PRO A 53 8.85 1.15 -0.31
N ARG A 54 8.87 0.02 -1.00
CA ARG A 54 10.08 -0.62 -1.52
C ARG A 54 9.89 -1.00 -2.99
N TYR A 55 11.02 -1.21 -3.67
CA TYR A 55 11.05 -1.67 -5.06
C TYR A 55 10.19 -0.80 -5.97
N ASN A 56 9.33 -1.40 -6.77
CA ASN A 56 8.54 -0.77 -7.81
C ASN A 56 7.06 -0.59 -7.44
N VAL A 57 6.76 -0.49 -6.13
CA VAL A 57 5.40 -0.23 -5.66
C VAL A 57 4.91 1.14 -6.14
N GLN A 58 3.66 1.20 -6.60
CA GLN A 58 3.00 2.40 -7.09
C GLN A 58 1.84 2.71 -6.15
N ILE A 59 1.84 3.91 -5.56
CA ILE A 59 0.79 4.36 -4.66
C ILE A 59 0.12 5.58 -5.29
N GLU A 60 -1.18 5.48 -5.52
CA GLU A 60 -2.01 6.55 -6.05
C GLU A 60 -3.03 6.99 -5.00
N GLN A 61 -3.07 8.28 -4.71
CA GLN A 61 -4.14 8.86 -3.90
C GLN A 61 -5.36 9.14 -4.80
N LEU A 62 -6.47 8.47 -4.52
CA LEU A 62 -7.73 8.64 -5.26
C LEU A 62 -8.58 9.79 -4.70
N ASP A 63 -8.53 10.01 -3.38
CA ASP A 63 -9.06 11.17 -2.67
C ASP A 63 -8.37 11.33 -1.31
N GLU A 64 -8.86 12.24 -0.45
CA GLU A 64 -8.29 12.50 0.88
C GLU A 64 -8.07 11.24 1.74
N HIS A 65 -8.94 10.23 1.60
CA HIS A 65 -8.92 9.04 2.45
C HIS A 65 -8.82 7.72 1.67
N HIS A 66 -8.79 7.77 0.34
CA HIS A 66 -8.73 6.58 -0.52
C HIS A 66 -7.40 6.49 -1.27
N PHE A 67 -6.77 5.33 -1.19
CA PHE A 67 -5.51 5.03 -1.84
C PHE A 67 -5.61 3.74 -2.64
N TYR A 68 -4.93 3.70 -3.79
CA TYR A 68 -4.74 2.52 -4.61
C TYR A 68 -3.26 2.12 -4.62
N ILE A 69 -2.99 0.83 -4.36
CA ILE A 69 -1.66 0.24 -4.33
C ILE A 69 -1.53 -0.78 -5.45
N ASP A 70 -0.48 -0.66 -6.25
CA ASP A 70 -0.11 -1.60 -7.29
C ASP A 70 1.40 -1.84 -7.32
N VAL A 71 1.83 -2.79 -8.14
CA VAL A 71 3.25 -3.07 -8.40
C VAL A 71 3.47 -3.00 -9.90
N ALA A 72 4.45 -2.19 -10.33
CA ALA A 72 4.74 -2.07 -11.75
C ALA A 72 5.19 -3.42 -12.32
N SER A 73 4.84 -3.73 -13.56
CA SER A 73 5.32 -4.98 -14.19
C SER A 73 6.84 -4.96 -14.47
N ASN A 74 7.45 -3.78 -14.52
CA ASN A 74 8.89 -3.62 -14.66
C ASN A 74 9.52 -3.43 -13.26
N PRO A 75 10.43 -4.34 -12.81
CA PRO A 75 11.08 -4.24 -11.50
C PRO A 75 12.06 -3.07 -11.37
N ASP A 76 12.53 -2.51 -12.49
CA ASP A 76 13.48 -1.38 -12.49
C ASP A 76 12.80 -0.02 -12.26
N VAL A 77 11.47 0.02 -12.25
CA VAL A 77 10.72 1.26 -11.96
C VAL A 77 10.87 1.57 -10.46
N PRO A 78 11.31 2.78 -10.08
CA PRO A 78 11.40 3.13 -8.67
C PRO A 78 10.01 3.22 -8.02
N PRO A 79 9.94 3.20 -6.68
CA PRO A 79 8.65 3.33 -6.01
C PRO A 79 8.14 4.74 -6.23
N SER A 80 6.83 4.89 -6.43
CA SER A 80 6.22 6.21 -6.65
C SER A 80 5.02 6.46 -5.73
N LEU A 81 4.89 7.72 -5.32
CA LEU A 81 3.75 8.23 -4.56
C LEU A 81 3.16 9.41 -5.33
N ASN A 82 1.94 9.24 -5.82
CA ASN A 82 1.21 10.25 -6.57
C ASN A 82 0.06 10.79 -5.70
N TRP A 83 0.31 11.92 -5.04
CA TRP A 83 -0.71 12.65 -4.27
C TRP A 83 -1.60 13.48 -5.20
N LEU A 84 -2.85 13.69 -4.80
CA LEU A 84 -3.71 14.68 -5.46
C LEU A 84 -3.13 16.08 -5.25
N LYS A 85 -3.10 16.88 -6.32
CA LYS A 85 -2.61 18.26 -6.28
C LYS A 85 -3.63 19.22 -5.70
#